data_AF-A0A923YYE4-F1
#
_entry.id   AF-A0A923YYE4-F1
#
_cell.length_a   1.000
_cell.length_b   1.000
_cell.length_c   1.000
_cell.angle_alpha   90.00
_cell.angle_beta   90.00
_cell.angle_gamma   90.00
#
_symmetry.space_group_name_H-M   'P 1'
#
loop_
_entity.id
_entity.type
_entity.pdbx_description
1 polymer ?
#
loop_
_entity_poly.entity_id
_entity_poly.type
_entity_poly.pdbx_seq_one_letter_code
_entity_poly.pdbx_strand_id
1 'polypeptide(L)'
;MNKDNISREISIPHHTNKSISTIHQYRVLIGGLVVAISSTVGAQNRVVEIPKVSDFSLGESCTYVRNDNRGGNIEIARPIRTVVQGKDGLEFSDGKKNRSIEGDYIGRPESNRTWRKWPLKVGATWEYREDWKRADGTTVNTTQNVTVVGEEEVVTPAGKFQTFKIIYDGWYKTTNGVNGRQLDIYWYSPEAKADVKRMHDDRSNMYTQQMVECSKGESRQ
;
A
#
# COMPACT_ATOMS: atom_id res chain seq x y z
N MET A 1 -23.71 -68.48 -3.61
CA MET A 1 -24.43 -67.20 -3.39
C MET A 1 -23.79 -66.18 -4.31
N ASN A 2 -24.55 -65.74 -5.31
CA ASN A 2 -24.10 -64.79 -6.32
C ASN A 2 -23.97 -63.37 -5.73
N LYS A 3 -23.00 -62.60 -6.20
CA LYS A 3 -23.15 -61.18 -6.54
C LYS A 3 -21.93 -60.71 -7.34
N ASP A 4 -22.11 -60.75 -8.64
CA ASP A 4 -21.43 -59.98 -9.66
C ASP A 4 -21.29 -58.49 -9.27
N ASN A 5 -20.14 -57.87 -9.52
CA ASN A 5 -20.13 -56.64 -10.31
C ASN A 5 -18.77 -56.37 -10.94
N ILE A 6 -18.75 -56.44 -12.26
CA ILE A 6 -17.70 -56.00 -13.16
C ILE A 6 -17.84 -54.49 -13.34
N SER A 7 -16.76 -53.73 -13.19
CA SER A 7 -16.66 -52.38 -13.75
C SER A 7 -15.22 -52.09 -14.20
N ARG A 8 -15.06 -52.30 -15.50
CA ARG A 8 -14.08 -51.86 -16.50
C ARG A 8 -12.94 -50.93 -16.07
N GLU A 9 -11.75 -51.34 -16.50
CA GLU A 9 -10.54 -50.53 -16.67
C GLU A 9 -10.78 -49.26 -17.50
N ILE A 10 -10.24 -48.15 -17.03
CA ILE A 10 -9.65 -47.12 -17.89
C ILE A 10 -8.26 -46.84 -17.33
N SER A 11 -7.25 -47.39 -18.00
CA SER A 11 -5.84 -47.12 -17.75
C SER A 11 -5.50 -45.72 -18.29
N ILE A 12 -5.08 -44.82 -17.40
CA ILE A 12 -4.55 -43.49 -17.75
C ILE A 12 -3.08 -43.47 -17.32
N PRO A 13 -2.13 -43.10 -18.20
CA PRO A 13 -0.71 -43.36 -18.00
C PRO A 13 -0.09 -42.54 -16.87
N HIS A 14 0.81 -43.20 -16.13
CA HIS A 14 1.74 -42.59 -15.18
C HIS A 14 2.67 -41.59 -15.89
N HIS A 15 2.33 -40.29 -15.81
CA HIS A 15 3.32 -39.24 -15.98
C HIS A 15 3.98 -38.96 -14.63
N THR A 16 5.24 -39.35 -14.54
CA THR A 16 6.21 -39.00 -13.49
C THR A 16 6.36 -37.49 -13.41
N ASN A 17 5.72 -36.87 -12.42
CA ASN A 17 5.92 -35.46 -12.15
C ASN A 17 7.20 -35.30 -11.32
N LYS A 18 8.31 -34.99 -12.00
CA LYS A 18 9.55 -34.55 -11.36
C LYS A 18 9.27 -33.29 -10.55
N SER A 19 9.47 -33.41 -9.24
CA SER A 19 9.55 -32.29 -8.31
C SER A 19 10.56 -31.26 -8.83
N ILE A 20 10.07 -30.08 -9.23
CA ILE A 20 10.90 -28.88 -9.41
C ILE A 20 10.48 -27.92 -8.31
N SER A 21 11.07 -28.12 -7.14
CA SER A 21 11.17 -27.11 -6.09
C SER A 21 11.99 -25.94 -6.64
N THR A 22 11.33 -24.81 -6.92
CA THR A 22 12.02 -23.52 -7.11
C THR A 22 11.41 -22.50 -6.16
N ILE A 23 11.82 -22.60 -4.89
CA ILE A 23 11.61 -21.55 -3.89
C ILE A 23 12.51 -20.38 -4.29
N HIS A 24 11.93 -19.33 -4.90
CA HIS A 24 12.63 -18.06 -5.06
C HIS A 24 12.72 -17.38 -3.69
N GLN A 25 13.88 -17.55 -3.05
CA GLN A 25 14.26 -16.80 -1.86
C GLN A 25 14.48 -15.33 -2.25
N TYR A 26 13.63 -14.43 -1.75
CA TYR A 26 13.97 -13.02 -1.67
C TYR A 26 15.09 -12.87 -0.64
N ARG A 27 16.34 -13.00 -1.08
CA ARG A 27 17.50 -12.55 -0.33
C ARG A 27 17.50 -11.03 -0.37
N VAL A 28 17.18 -10.41 0.76
CA VAL A 28 17.53 -9.02 1.04
C VAL A 28 19.06 -8.96 1.08
N LEU A 29 19.68 -8.63 -0.06
CA LEU A 29 21.10 -8.29 -0.12
C LEU A 29 21.25 -6.86 0.40
N ILE A 30 21.56 -6.73 1.68
CA ILE A 30 22.30 -5.59 2.20
C ILE A 30 23.75 -5.82 1.75
N GLY A 31 24.09 -5.32 0.58
CA GLY A 31 25.43 -5.40 0.00
C GLY A 31 25.67 -4.19 -0.87
N GLY A 32 26.45 -3.24 -0.35
CA GLY A 32 26.74 -1.98 -1.01
C GLY A 32 27.47 -2.17 -2.34
N LEU A 33 26.90 -1.60 -3.39
CA LEU A 33 27.63 -1.14 -4.55
C LEU A 33 27.19 0.31 -4.80
N VAL A 34 27.98 1.26 -4.31
CA VAL A 34 27.86 2.68 -4.65
C VAL A 34 28.44 2.83 -6.06
N VAL A 35 27.58 2.76 -7.08
CA VAL A 35 27.90 3.32 -8.39
C VAL A 35 27.43 4.77 -8.34
N ALA A 36 28.39 5.68 -8.11
CA ALA A 36 28.15 7.11 -8.18
C ALA A 36 27.95 7.52 -9.65
N ILE A 37 26.72 7.43 -10.14
CA ILE A 37 26.30 8.18 -11.32
C ILE A 37 26.01 9.59 -10.81
N SER A 38 26.99 10.49 -10.92
CA SER A 38 26.82 11.90 -10.60
C SER A 38 25.99 12.56 -11.71
N SER A 39 24.67 12.34 -11.69
CA SER A 39 23.74 13.31 -12.23
C SER A 39 23.35 14.23 -11.09
N THR A 40 23.99 15.40 -11.02
CA THR A 40 23.50 16.51 -10.21
C THR A 40 22.22 17.05 -10.85
N VAL A 41 21.13 16.28 -10.80
CA VAL A 41 19.80 16.86 -10.75
C VAL A 41 19.75 17.50 -9.39
N GLY A 42 19.88 18.83 -9.34
CA GLY A 42 19.71 19.58 -8.10
C GLY A 42 18.44 19.07 -7.44
N ALA A 43 18.57 18.50 -6.24
CA ALA A 43 17.42 18.09 -5.45
C ALA A 43 16.56 19.34 -5.30
N GLN A 44 15.49 19.43 -6.09
CA GLN A 44 14.59 20.56 -5.99
C GLN A 44 14.04 20.50 -4.56
N ASN A 45 14.18 21.60 -3.83
CA ASN A 45 13.54 21.77 -2.52
C ASN A 45 12.02 21.91 -2.71
N ARG A 46 11.40 20.95 -3.39
CA ARG A 46 10.00 20.97 -3.71
C ARG A 46 9.22 20.78 -2.41
N VAL A 47 8.32 21.71 -2.19
CA VAL A 47 7.39 21.70 -1.07
C VAL A 47 6.03 21.40 -1.68
N VAL A 48 5.37 20.34 -1.20
CA VAL A 48 4.03 19.98 -1.65
C VAL A 48 3.07 20.20 -0.50
N GLU A 49 2.17 21.14 -0.71
CA GLU A 49 1.09 21.42 0.22
C GLU A 49 0.07 20.29 0.24
N ILE A 50 -0.69 20.26 1.32
CA ILE A 50 -1.81 19.36 1.49
C ILE A 50 -2.83 19.51 0.34
N PRO A 51 -3.33 18.42 -0.25
CA PRO A 51 -4.45 18.50 -1.19
C PRO A 51 -5.69 19.07 -0.51
N LYS A 52 -6.55 19.74 -1.28
CA LYS A 52 -7.85 20.23 -0.84
C LYS A 52 -8.95 19.32 -1.37
N VAL A 53 -10.10 19.30 -0.70
CA VAL A 53 -11.30 18.58 -1.20
C VAL A 53 -11.68 19.04 -2.62
N SER A 54 -11.48 20.32 -2.94
CA SER A 54 -11.70 20.90 -4.26
C SER A 54 -10.80 20.35 -5.36
N ASP A 55 -9.68 19.71 -5.00
CA ASP A 55 -8.75 19.14 -5.97
C ASP A 55 -9.27 17.80 -6.51
N PHE A 56 -10.34 17.24 -5.92
CA PHE A 56 -10.95 15.97 -6.30
C PHE A 56 -12.21 16.15 -7.14
N SER A 57 -12.41 15.24 -8.09
CA SER A 57 -13.57 15.22 -8.98
C SER A 57 -14.47 14.02 -8.68
N LEU A 58 -15.80 14.21 -8.80
CA LEU A 58 -16.76 13.12 -8.63
C LEU A 58 -16.46 11.98 -9.59
N GLY A 59 -16.42 10.75 -9.09
CA GLY A 59 -16.08 9.56 -9.90
C GLY A 59 -14.58 9.33 -10.11
N GLU A 60 -13.69 10.22 -9.65
CA GLU A 60 -12.24 9.96 -9.64
C GLU A 60 -11.98 8.66 -8.88
N SER A 61 -11.31 7.70 -9.51
CA SER A 61 -11.18 6.35 -8.98
C SER A 61 -9.79 5.80 -9.21
N CYS A 62 -9.12 5.32 -8.17
CA CYS A 62 -7.89 4.55 -8.33
C CYS A 62 -8.09 3.10 -7.83
N THR A 63 -7.52 2.14 -8.55
CA THR A 63 -7.52 0.71 -8.23
C THR A 63 -6.10 0.20 -7.99
N TYR A 64 -5.96 -0.86 -7.20
CA TYR A 64 -4.68 -1.37 -6.77
C TYR A 64 -4.62 -2.90 -6.87
N VAL A 65 -3.40 -3.42 -6.96
CA VAL A 65 -3.10 -4.85 -6.80
C VAL A 65 -2.25 -5.03 -5.55
N ARG A 66 -2.49 -6.08 -4.78
CA ARG A 66 -1.65 -6.46 -3.62
C ARG A 66 -1.01 -7.81 -3.88
N ASN A 67 0.27 -7.92 -3.53
CA ASN A 67 1.01 -9.17 -3.56
C ASN A 67 1.59 -9.43 -2.17
N ASP A 68 1.26 -10.56 -1.55
CA ASP A 68 1.75 -10.97 -0.23
C ASP A 68 2.78 -12.11 -0.30
N ASN A 69 3.57 -12.27 0.77
CA ASN A 69 4.57 -13.33 0.90
C ASN A 69 4.03 -14.64 1.51
N ARG A 70 2.73 -14.73 1.83
CA ARG A 70 2.15 -15.82 2.64
C ARG A 70 1.55 -16.96 1.83
N GLY A 71 1.45 -16.86 0.51
CA GLY A 71 1.13 -18.04 -0.30
C GLY A 71 0.45 -17.77 -1.63
N GLY A 72 1.05 -16.94 -2.50
CA GLY A 72 0.77 -16.98 -3.94
C GLY A 72 -0.57 -16.40 -4.40
N ASN A 73 -1.37 -15.83 -3.50
CA ASN A 73 -2.59 -15.11 -3.90
C ASN A 73 -2.20 -13.69 -4.33
N ILE A 74 -2.11 -13.46 -5.64
CA ILE A 74 -2.25 -12.11 -6.18
C ILE A 74 -3.72 -11.76 -5.99
N GLU A 75 -4.05 -11.20 -4.84
CA GLU A 75 -5.31 -10.50 -4.71
C GLU A 75 -5.20 -9.22 -5.53
N ILE A 76 -6.00 -9.11 -6.60
CA ILE A 76 -6.43 -7.79 -7.06
C ILE A 76 -7.27 -7.21 -5.92
N ALA A 77 -6.56 -6.67 -4.92
CA ALA A 77 -7.16 -6.12 -3.75
C ALA A 77 -7.98 -4.92 -4.20
N ARG A 78 -9.30 -5.04 -4.16
CA ARG A 78 -10.16 -3.87 -3.97
C ARG A 78 -9.76 -3.26 -2.63
N PRO A 79 -9.04 -2.13 -2.66
CA PRO A 79 -9.71 -0.90 -2.31
C PRO A 79 -9.80 -0.04 -3.55
N ILE A 80 -11.03 0.12 -4.02
CA ILE A 80 -11.35 1.21 -4.92
C ILE A 80 -11.24 2.47 -4.07
N ARG A 81 -10.53 3.49 -4.53
CA ARG A 81 -10.67 4.83 -3.94
C ARG A 81 -11.51 5.64 -4.90
N THR A 82 -12.83 5.52 -4.82
CA THR A 82 -13.75 6.35 -5.64
C THR A 82 -14.17 7.58 -4.86
N VAL A 83 -14.11 8.73 -5.50
CA VAL A 83 -14.70 9.97 -4.99
C VAL A 83 -16.20 9.94 -5.27
N VAL A 84 -17.00 9.99 -4.20
CA VAL A 84 -18.47 9.95 -4.27
C VAL A 84 -19.07 11.18 -3.61
N GLN A 85 -20.32 11.50 -3.95
CA GLN A 85 -21.08 12.54 -3.27
C GLN A 85 -21.67 11.97 -1.96
N GLY A 86 -21.18 12.49 -0.84
CA GLY A 86 -21.75 12.27 0.50
C GLY A 86 -22.74 13.36 0.89
N LYS A 87 -23.24 13.29 2.13
CA LYS A 87 -24.18 14.28 2.68
C LYS A 87 -23.57 15.66 2.85
N ASP A 88 -22.31 15.71 3.28
CA ASP A 88 -21.61 16.94 3.66
C ASP A 88 -20.53 17.35 2.65
N GLY A 89 -20.43 16.67 1.50
CA GLY A 89 -19.43 16.93 0.47
C GLY A 89 -18.89 15.67 -0.19
N LEU A 90 -17.70 15.76 -0.79
CA LEU A 90 -17.04 14.62 -1.42
C LEU A 90 -16.40 13.70 -0.39
N GLU A 91 -16.57 12.40 -0.59
CA GLU A 91 -16.06 11.33 0.27
C GLU A 91 -15.26 10.32 -0.56
N PHE A 92 -14.34 9.59 0.09
CA PHE A 92 -13.77 8.37 -0.50
C PHE A 92 -14.61 7.16 -0.13
N SER A 93 -15.03 6.41 -1.15
CA SER A 93 -15.69 5.12 -1.00
C SER A 93 -14.76 3.98 -1.39
N ASP A 94 -14.76 2.91 -0.59
CA ASP A 94 -14.16 1.61 -0.93
C ASP A 94 -15.18 0.57 -1.41
N GLY A 95 -16.42 1.00 -1.67
CA GLY A 95 -17.55 0.15 -2.03
C GLY A 95 -18.22 -0.54 -0.83
N LYS A 96 -17.65 -0.44 0.37
CA LYS A 96 -18.27 -0.94 1.63
C LYS A 96 -18.58 0.20 2.60
N LYS A 97 -17.71 1.19 2.67
CA LYS A 97 -17.84 2.36 3.53
C LYS A 97 -17.38 3.61 2.80
N ASN A 98 -18.03 4.72 3.12
CA ASN A 98 -17.57 6.04 2.74
C ASN A 98 -16.84 6.69 3.91
N ARG A 99 -15.84 7.50 3.61
CA ARG A 99 -15.02 8.20 4.60
C ARG A 99 -14.71 9.60 4.10
N SER A 100 -14.68 10.57 5.01
CA SER A 100 -14.32 11.95 4.67
C SER A 100 -12.92 12.01 4.06
N ILE A 101 -12.80 12.71 2.92
CA ILE A 101 -11.51 12.98 2.28
C ILE A 101 -10.61 13.79 3.23
N GLU A 102 -11.20 14.75 3.95
CA GLU A 102 -10.48 15.58 4.90
C GLU A 102 -9.95 14.77 6.09
N GLY A 103 -10.84 13.99 6.73
CA GLY A 103 -10.51 13.29 7.97
C GLY A 103 -9.51 12.14 7.80
N ASP A 104 -9.63 11.37 6.73
CA ASP A 104 -8.89 10.11 6.59
C ASP A 104 -7.63 10.22 5.73
N TYR A 105 -7.54 11.25 4.89
CA TYR A 105 -6.59 11.24 3.78
C TYR A 105 -5.68 12.45 3.75
N ILE A 106 -6.30 13.63 3.74
CA ILE A 106 -5.65 14.91 3.96
C ILE A 106 -5.01 14.89 5.36
N GLY A 107 -5.71 14.26 6.32
CA GLY A 107 -5.26 14.08 7.70
C GLY A 107 -5.80 15.19 8.59
N ARG A 108 -5.60 15.06 9.90
CA ARG A 108 -5.93 16.11 10.87
C ARG A 108 -4.64 16.85 11.22
N PRO A 109 -4.30 17.98 10.57
CA PRO A 109 -3.02 18.66 10.75
C PRO A 109 -2.73 19.05 12.22
N GLU A 110 -3.78 19.26 13.02
CA GLU A 110 -3.69 19.57 14.45
C GLU A 110 -3.40 18.36 15.35
N SER A 111 -3.38 17.14 14.81
CA SER A 111 -3.17 15.92 15.60
C SER A 111 -1.69 15.66 15.83
N ASN A 112 -1.29 15.44 17.09
CA ASN A 112 0.04 14.89 17.42
C ASN A 112 0.22 13.42 17.00
N ARG A 113 -0.82 12.82 16.40
CA ARG A 113 -0.89 11.45 15.86
C ARG A 113 -1.00 11.44 14.33
N THR A 114 -0.51 12.50 13.69
CA THR A 114 -0.71 12.71 12.25
C THR A 114 -0.03 11.63 11.42
N TRP A 115 -0.83 10.92 10.64
CA TRP A 115 -0.35 9.97 9.62
C TRP A 115 0.66 10.63 8.68
N ARG A 116 0.32 11.80 8.12
CA ARG A 116 1.14 12.52 7.13
C ARG A 116 1.23 14.00 7.47
N LYS A 117 2.45 14.47 7.73
CA LYS A 117 2.69 15.87 8.06
C LYS A 117 2.89 16.68 6.78
N TRP A 118 2.02 17.67 6.58
CA TRP A 118 2.10 18.61 5.48
C TRP A 118 2.76 19.93 5.93
N PRO A 119 3.41 20.67 5.01
CA PRO A 119 3.71 20.25 3.65
C PRO A 119 4.76 19.14 3.58
N LEU A 120 4.71 18.32 2.53
CA LEU A 120 5.75 17.33 2.26
C LEU A 120 6.98 18.03 1.69
N LYS A 121 8.13 17.72 2.31
CA LYS A 121 9.45 18.16 1.88
C LYS A 121 10.46 17.07 2.22
N VAL A 122 11.43 16.85 1.34
CA VAL A 122 12.55 15.94 1.61
C VAL A 122 13.27 16.34 2.91
N GLY A 123 13.56 15.36 3.75
CA GLY A 123 14.15 15.53 5.08
C GLY A 123 13.13 15.83 6.19
N ALA A 124 11.85 15.99 5.89
CA ALA A 124 10.83 16.14 6.92
C ALA A 124 10.70 14.85 7.74
N THR A 125 10.65 15.00 9.07
CA THR A 125 10.49 13.90 10.03
C THR A 125 9.41 14.19 11.05
N TRP A 126 8.67 13.15 11.46
CA TRP A 126 7.71 13.22 12.57
C TRP A 126 7.49 11.85 13.20
N GLU A 127 6.81 11.81 14.33
CA GLU A 127 6.36 10.57 14.95
C GLU A 127 4.89 10.31 14.61
N TYR A 128 4.59 9.12 14.13
CA TYR A 128 3.24 8.62 13.91
C TYR A 128 2.83 7.71 15.06
N ARG A 129 1.60 7.91 15.58
CA ARG A 129 1.01 7.04 16.59
C ARG A 129 -0.46 6.78 16.29
N GLU A 130 -0.89 5.53 16.30
CA GLU A 130 -2.29 5.18 16.11
C GLU A 130 -2.70 4.00 16.97
N ASP A 131 -3.92 4.06 17.49
CA ASP A 131 -4.61 2.94 18.12
C ASP A 131 -5.71 2.46 17.17
N TRP A 132 -5.63 1.21 16.72
CA TRP A 132 -6.64 0.63 15.84
C TRP A 132 -7.07 -0.75 16.32
N LYS A 133 -8.30 -1.15 15.99
CA LYS A 133 -8.86 -2.45 16.35
C LYS A 133 -8.88 -3.38 15.16
N ARG A 134 -8.39 -4.60 15.36
CA ARG A 134 -8.57 -5.72 14.43
C ARG A 134 -10.01 -6.21 14.45
N ALA A 135 -10.39 -6.97 13.42
CA ALA A 135 -11.72 -7.58 13.33
C ALA A 135 -12.01 -8.55 14.49
N ASP A 136 -10.96 -9.15 15.07
CA ASP A 136 -11.05 -10.02 16.26
C ASP A 136 -11.18 -9.26 17.59
N GLY A 137 -11.24 -7.93 17.56
CA GLY A 137 -11.35 -7.07 18.74
C GLY A 137 -10.02 -6.69 19.39
N THR A 138 -8.89 -7.27 18.95
CA THR A 138 -7.55 -6.93 19.46
C THR A 138 -7.23 -5.48 19.13
N THR A 139 -6.85 -4.70 20.15
CA THR A 139 -6.35 -3.33 19.92
C THR A 139 -4.84 -3.38 19.66
N VAL A 140 -4.42 -2.68 18.62
CA VAL A 140 -3.04 -2.53 18.20
C VAL A 140 -2.66 -1.06 18.34
N ASN A 141 -1.61 -0.80 19.11
CA ASN A 141 -0.95 0.49 19.19
C ASN A 141 0.27 0.46 18.28
N THR A 142 0.34 1.37 17.31
CA THR A 142 1.48 1.56 16.42
C THR A 142 2.19 2.85 16.78
N THR A 143 3.53 2.83 16.84
CA THR A 143 4.38 4.00 17.00
C THR A 143 5.55 3.91 16.01
N GLN A 144 5.67 4.86 15.10
CA GLN A 144 6.68 4.86 14.05
C GLN A 144 7.35 6.22 13.90
N ASN A 145 8.65 6.22 13.64
CA ASN A 145 9.36 7.40 13.16
C ASN A 145 9.18 7.48 11.66
N VAL A 146 8.78 8.65 11.17
CA VAL A 146 8.49 8.88 9.76
C VAL A 146 9.52 9.80 9.16
N THR A 147 9.95 9.51 7.93
CA THR A 147 10.90 10.35 7.19
C THR A 147 10.52 10.42 5.71
N VAL A 148 10.48 11.63 5.15
CA VAL A 148 10.44 11.85 3.70
C VAL A 148 11.88 11.78 3.18
N VAL A 149 12.26 10.65 2.62
CA VAL A 149 13.68 10.38 2.32
C VAL A 149 14.14 10.92 0.97
N GLY A 150 13.21 11.20 0.06
CA GLY A 150 13.56 11.73 -1.25
C GLY A 150 12.39 11.73 -2.22
N GLU A 151 12.66 12.27 -3.41
CA GLU A 151 11.78 12.14 -4.56
C GLU A 151 12.35 11.10 -5.52
N GLU A 152 11.50 10.21 -6.02
CA GLU A 152 11.87 9.27 -7.05
C GLU A 152 10.70 9.00 -8.00
N GLU A 153 11.05 8.61 -9.21
CA GLU A 153 10.08 8.20 -10.19
C GLU A 153 9.69 6.74 -9.97
N VAL A 154 8.39 6.46 -9.95
CA VAL A 154 7.86 5.10 -9.79
C VAL A 154 7.00 4.75 -10.99
N VAL A 155 7.27 3.58 -11.57
CA VAL A 155 6.46 2.97 -12.61
C VAL A 155 5.54 1.92 -11.98
N THR A 156 4.26 2.00 -12.30
CA THR A 156 3.23 1.02 -11.96
C THR A 156 2.42 0.68 -13.22
N PRO A 157 1.50 -0.31 -13.19
CA PRO A 157 0.63 -0.55 -14.34
C PRO A 157 -0.23 0.67 -14.74
N ALA A 158 -0.53 1.57 -13.81
CA ALA A 158 -1.26 2.82 -14.09
C ALA A 158 -0.43 3.89 -14.81
N GLY A 159 0.89 3.70 -14.94
CA GLY A 159 1.79 4.65 -15.59
C GLY A 159 3.00 5.00 -14.74
N LYS A 160 3.59 6.16 -15.04
CA LYS A 160 4.83 6.65 -14.45
C LYS A 160 4.53 7.91 -13.65
N PHE A 161 5.00 7.95 -12.40
CA PHE A 161 4.67 8.99 -11.44
C PHE A 161 5.93 9.56 -10.79
N GLN A 162 6.00 10.88 -10.67
CA GLN A 162 6.96 11.52 -9.75
C GLN A 162 6.42 11.41 -8.33
N THR A 163 7.20 10.81 -7.43
CA THR A 163 6.74 10.50 -6.07
C THR A 163 7.68 11.00 -4.99
N PHE A 164 7.14 11.23 -3.80
CA PHE A 164 7.90 11.28 -2.56
C PHE A 164 7.94 9.89 -1.95
N LYS A 165 9.13 9.41 -1.60
CA LYS A 165 9.32 8.21 -0.79
C LYS A 165 9.26 8.57 0.68
N ILE A 166 8.34 7.95 1.40
CA ILE A 166 8.10 8.19 2.82
C ILE A 166 8.24 6.86 3.56
N ILE A 167 9.12 6.81 4.55
CA ILE A 167 9.40 5.62 5.35
C ILE A 167 8.82 5.79 6.74
N TYR A 168 8.07 4.80 7.21
CA TYR A 168 7.55 4.68 8.57
C TYR A 168 8.22 3.47 9.20
N ASP A 169 9.11 3.68 10.16
CA ASP A 169 9.87 2.62 10.83
C ASP A 169 9.64 2.70 12.33
N GLY A 170 9.22 1.59 12.93
CA GLY A 170 8.99 1.53 14.36
C GLY A 170 8.35 0.23 14.78
N TRP A 171 7.39 0.33 15.70
CA TRP A 171 6.90 -0.81 16.45
C TRP A 171 5.38 -0.80 16.55
N TYR A 172 4.82 -2.00 16.68
CA TYR A 172 3.46 -2.17 17.14
C TYR A 172 3.44 -3.00 18.42
N LYS A 173 2.40 -2.78 19.23
CA LYS A 173 2.09 -3.55 20.42
C LYS A 173 0.59 -3.85 20.44
N THR A 174 0.23 -5.09 20.72
CA THR A 174 -1.16 -5.52 20.85
C THR A 174 -1.56 -5.64 22.32
N THR A 175 -2.85 -5.55 22.60
CA THR A 175 -3.39 -5.74 23.96
C THR A 175 -3.17 -7.14 24.53
N ASN A 176 -2.99 -8.15 23.68
CA ASN A 176 -2.66 -9.51 24.10
C ASN A 176 -1.15 -9.76 24.31
N GLY A 177 -0.32 -8.71 24.30
CA GLY A 177 1.09 -8.77 24.68
C GLY A 177 2.08 -9.04 23.53
N VAL A 178 1.59 -9.22 22.29
CA VAL A 178 2.46 -9.34 21.11
C VAL A 178 3.05 -7.97 20.77
N ASN A 179 4.34 -7.93 20.43
CA ASN A 179 4.99 -6.75 19.88
C ASN A 179 5.88 -7.16 18.70
N GLY A 180 6.15 -6.20 17.83
CA GLY A 180 7.00 -6.43 16.68
C GLY A 180 7.44 -5.14 16.02
N ARG A 181 8.55 -5.22 15.28
CA ARG A 181 8.98 -4.13 14.40
C ARG A 181 8.08 -4.10 13.17
N GLN A 182 7.78 -2.90 12.69
CA GLN A 182 6.98 -2.67 11.49
C GLN A 182 7.64 -1.60 10.64
N LEU A 183 7.81 -1.93 9.36
CA LEU A 183 8.29 -1.03 8.32
C LEU A 183 7.19 -0.85 7.28
N ASP A 184 6.75 0.39 7.07
CA ASP A 184 5.91 0.75 5.93
C ASP A 184 6.64 1.77 5.06
N ILE A 185 6.52 1.63 3.74
CA ILE A 185 7.07 2.57 2.77
C ILE A 185 5.96 2.99 1.83
N TYR A 186 5.79 4.30 1.65
CA TYR A 186 4.81 4.90 0.75
C TYR A 186 5.52 5.68 -0.35
N TRP A 187 5.02 5.55 -1.57
CA TRP A 187 5.39 6.38 -2.70
C TRP A 187 4.20 7.26 -3.06
N TYR A 188 4.19 8.48 -2.55
CA TYR A 188 3.11 9.42 -2.76
C TYR A 188 3.35 10.25 -4.01
N SER A 189 2.42 10.23 -4.96
CA SER A 189 2.38 11.15 -6.10
C SER A 189 1.48 12.34 -5.79
N PRO A 190 2.02 13.58 -5.77
CA PRO A 190 1.21 14.79 -5.68
C PRO A 190 0.21 14.93 -6.84
N GLU A 191 0.59 14.48 -8.04
CA GLU A 191 -0.25 14.57 -9.24
C GLU A 191 -1.47 13.64 -9.14
N ALA A 192 -1.25 12.40 -8.72
CA ALA A 192 -2.35 11.44 -8.50
C ALA A 192 -3.12 11.75 -7.20
N LYS A 193 -2.60 12.65 -6.36
CA LYS A 193 -3.01 12.88 -4.98
C LYS A 193 -3.17 11.54 -4.26
N ALA A 194 -2.22 10.62 -4.48
CA ALA A 194 -2.29 9.27 -3.96
C ALA A 194 -0.97 8.51 -3.84
N ASP A 195 -0.96 7.53 -2.93
CA ASP A 195 0.14 6.58 -2.80
C ASP A 195 0.06 5.58 -3.96
N VAL A 196 0.92 5.74 -4.96
CA VAL A 196 0.93 4.89 -6.16
C VAL A 196 1.55 3.52 -5.90
N LYS A 197 2.36 3.43 -4.84
CA LYS A 197 2.93 2.19 -4.34
C LYS A 197 3.02 2.24 -2.82
N ARG A 198 2.85 1.07 -2.20
CA ARG A 198 3.10 0.84 -0.78
C ARG A 198 3.85 -0.47 -0.58
N MET A 199 4.73 -0.51 0.41
CA MET A 199 5.27 -1.75 0.98
C MET A 199 5.00 -1.79 2.48
N HIS A 200 4.79 -2.99 2.99
CA HIS A 200 4.63 -3.28 4.42
C HIS A 200 5.44 -4.52 4.75
N ASP A 201 6.12 -4.48 5.89
CA ASP A 201 6.86 -5.61 6.45
C ASP A 201 6.82 -5.55 7.99
N ASP A 202 6.17 -6.53 8.62
CA ASP A 202 6.18 -6.73 10.07
C ASP A 202 6.96 -8.00 10.48
N ARG A 203 7.82 -8.52 9.58
CA ARG A 203 8.51 -9.82 9.58
C ARG A 203 7.61 -11.03 9.44
N SER A 204 6.36 -10.94 9.87
CA SER A 204 5.40 -12.04 9.78
C SER A 204 4.59 -11.96 8.50
N ASN A 205 4.34 -10.75 8.02
CA ASN A 205 3.58 -10.40 6.83
C ASN A 205 4.37 -9.37 6.04
N MET A 206 4.64 -9.69 4.78
CA MET A 206 5.22 -8.73 3.86
C MET A 206 4.30 -8.65 2.65
N TYR A 207 3.91 -7.43 2.28
CA TYR A 207 3.16 -7.20 1.06
C TYR A 207 3.58 -5.93 0.35
N THR A 208 3.39 -5.94 -0.96
CA THR A 208 3.47 -4.75 -1.81
C THR A 208 2.10 -4.46 -2.38
N GLN A 209 1.75 -3.18 -2.50
CA GLN A 209 0.58 -2.71 -3.21
C GLN A 209 1.00 -1.72 -4.29
N GLN A 210 0.42 -1.82 -5.48
CA GLN A 210 0.70 -0.94 -6.61
C GLN A 210 -0.58 -0.48 -7.28
N MET A 211 -0.60 0.77 -7.74
CA MET A 211 -1.72 1.34 -8.50
C MET A 211 -1.78 0.73 -9.89
N VAL A 212 -2.93 0.17 -10.24
CA VAL A 212 -3.15 -0.50 -11.53
C VAL A 212 -3.81 0.43 -12.53
N GLU A 213 -4.77 1.22 -12.07
CA GLU A 213 -5.48 2.21 -12.86
C GLU A 213 -5.83 3.40 -11.98
N CYS A 214 -5.83 4.59 -12.55
CA CYS A 214 -6.54 5.70 -11.94
C CYS A 214 -7.23 6.56 -13.01
N SER A 215 -8.54 6.75 -12.85
CA SER A 215 -9.35 7.57 -13.74
C SER A 215 -9.56 8.95 -13.15
N LYS A 216 -9.55 9.97 -14.02
CA LYS A 216 -10.07 11.29 -13.67
C LYS A 216 -11.60 11.20 -13.57
N GLY A 217 -12.16 11.84 -12.56
CA GLY A 217 -13.61 11.96 -12.40
C GLY A 217 -14.24 12.88 -13.44
N GLU A 218 -15.56 13.04 -13.37
CA GLU A 218 -16.26 14.04 -14.16
C GLU A 218 -15.74 15.45 -13.79
N SER A 219 -15.25 16.18 -14.79
CA SER A 219 -14.90 17.59 -14.61
C SER A 219 -16.16 18.37 -14.25
N ARG A 220 -16.14 19.13 -13.14
CA ARG A 220 -17.19 20.11 -12.87
C ARG A 220 -17.22 21.11 -14.05
N GLN A 221 -18.32 21.14 -14.79
CA GLN A 221 -18.64 22.22 -15.73
C GLN A 221 -19.03 23.48 -14.95
#